data_AF-A0A2V5MEI0-F1
#
_entry.id   AF-A0A2V5MEI0-F1
#
_cell.length_a   1.000
_cell.length_b   1.000
_cell.length_c   1.000
_cell.angle_alpha   90.00
_cell.angle_beta   90.00
_cell.angle_gamma   90.00
#
_symmetry.space_group_name_H-M   'P 1'
#
loop_
_entity.id
_entity.type
_entity.pdbx_description
1 polymer ?
#
loop_
_entity_poly.entity_id
_entity_poly.type
_entity_poly.pdbx_seq_one_letter_code
_entity_poly.pdbx_strand_id
1 'polypeptide(L)'
;MSLLAAAFVLLRNKPPAPDPLEPSSDRVVNTNAAPAAAVATMNVAQAVMVTVDLDFGPKLPSIAEALRDVERRHEPEDGVGRTFSIIEAFGEPTPEGKLRVSMHVSTEKPGMGALAFKRTGETLWRSRINAGTNHATANPPNSKNLTVFLDNLQGKTWVVDGSNNPDLLLAAHLRDSGLAVSSVWQDGVEMEVGFIYSSCGCPVKVRAKRMGDGTIRTKELPVIFPDDLAVVRVIEKLMRW
;
A
#
# COMPACT_ATOMS: atom_id res chain seq x y z
N MET A 1 58.41 -10.79 18.67
CA MET A 1 57.29 -11.74 18.49
C MET A 1 56.23 -11.40 19.53
N SER A 2 55.02 -11.05 19.09
CA SER A 2 53.69 -11.15 19.76
C SER A 2 53.49 -10.47 21.14
N LEU A 3 52.37 -9.81 21.46
CA LEU A 3 51.21 -9.30 20.72
C LEU A 3 50.52 -8.34 21.73
N LEU A 4 50.20 -7.10 21.33
CA LEU A 4 49.31 -6.24 22.12
C LEU A 4 47.89 -6.83 22.07
N ALA A 5 47.31 -7.13 23.23
CA ALA A 5 45.88 -7.46 23.34
C ALA A 5 45.08 -6.15 23.43
N ALA A 6 44.37 -5.81 22.35
CA ALA A 6 43.37 -4.74 22.35
C ALA A 6 42.07 -5.25 23.00
N ALA A 7 41.65 -4.62 24.08
CA ALA A 7 40.32 -4.81 24.66
C ALA A 7 39.29 -4.06 23.79
N PHE A 8 38.51 -4.80 23.00
CA PHE A 8 37.31 -4.25 22.36
C PHE A 8 36.19 -4.17 23.39
N VAL A 9 35.88 -2.95 23.84
CA VAL A 9 34.61 -2.66 24.53
C VAL A 9 33.51 -2.65 23.48
N LEU A 10 32.74 -3.73 23.40
CA LEU A 10 31.47 -3.75 22.69
C LEU A 10 30.46 -2.89 23.46
N LEU A 11 30.35 -1.62 23.10
CA LEU A 11 29.20 -0.79 23.44
C LEU A 11 27.96 -1.42 22.77
N ARG A 12 27.18 -2.16 23.57
CA ARG A 12 25.83 -2.59 23.22
C ARG A 12 24.98 -1.33 23.00
N ASN A 13 24.77 -0.94 21.75
CA ASN A 13 23.70 -0.02 21.40
C ASN A 13 22.37 -0.70 21.72
N LYS A 14 21.81 -0.36 22.88
CA LYS A 14 20.43 -0.67 23.24
C LYS A 14 19.53 0.04 22.22
N PRO A 15 18.62 -0.65 21.54
CA PRO A 15 17.65 0.01 20.67
C PRO A 15 16.84 1.03 21.48
N PRO A 16 16.51 2.21 20.93
CA PRO A 16 15.58 3.12 21.58
C PRO A 16 14.25 2.40 21.81
N ALA A 17 13.65 2.65 22.97
CA ALA A 17 12.33 2.11 23.31
C ALA A 17 11.30 2.55 22.26
N PRO A 18 10.33 1.70 21.90
CA PRO A 18 9.24 2.12 21.03
C PRO A 18 8.43 3.21 21.75
N ASP A 19 8.32 4.37 21.11
CA ASP A 19 7.36 5.39 21.51
C ASP A 19 5.94 4.79 21.52
N PRO A 20 5.04 5.25 22.41
CA PRO A 20 3.67 4.80 22.42
C PRO A 20 3.05 5.05 21.04
N LEU A 21 2.54 3.99 20.41
CA LEU A 21 1.79 4.06 19.17
C LEU A 21 0.60 5.00 19.37
N GLU A 22 0.72 6.25 18.91
CA GLU A 22 -0.46 7.04 18.60
C GLU A 22 -1.20 6.33 17.45
N PRO A 23 -2.51 6.11 17.56
CA PRO A 23 -3.27 5.49 16.48
C PRO A 23 -3.17 6.37 15.23
N SER A 24 -2.78 5.78 14.10
CA SER A 24 -2.91 6.45 12.81
C SER A 24 -4.37 6.83 12.63
N SER A 25 -4.68 8.13 12.58
CA SER A 25 -6.04 8.56 12.34
C SER A 25 -6.40 8.22 10.89
N ASP A 26 -7.05 7.08 10.68
CA ASP A 26 -7.70 6.76 9.41
C ASP A 26 -8.85 7.75 9.23
N ARG A 27 -8.54 8.90 8.63
CA ARG A 27 -9.54 9.92 8.33
C ARG A 27 -10.34 9.43 7.13
N VAL A 28 -11.57 9.00 7.36
CA VAL A 28 -12.53 8.69 6.28
C VAL A 28 -13.11 10.01 5.79
N VAL A 29 -13.01 10.29 4.49
CA VAL A 29 -13.61 11.47 3.87
C VAL A 29 -14.70 11.00 2.91
N ASN A 30 -15.97 11.25 3.29
CA ASN A 30 -17.14 11.03 2.43
C ASN A 30 -17.46 12.33 1.68
N THR A 31 -17.47 12.31 0.35
CA THR A 31 -17.81 13.47 -0.47
C THR A 31 -19.04 13.20 -1.33
N ASN A 32 -20.23 13.28 -0.75
CA ASN A 32 -21.47 13.39 -1.51
C ASN A 32 -21.87 14.88 -1.59
N ALA A 33 -21.33 15.57 -2.60
CA ALA A 33 -21.65 16.89 -3.19
C ALA A 33 -21.95 18.16 -2.33
N ALA A 34 -21.23 19.25 -2.71
CA ALA A 34 -21.39 20.71 -2.48
C ALA A 34 -20.80 21.36 -1.20
N PRO A 35 -20.32 22.65 -1.24
CA PRO A 35 -19.58 23.39 -2.27
C PRO A 35 -18.07 23.06 -2.19
N ALA A 36 -17.21 23.68 -3.02
CA ALA A 36 -15.77 23.39 -3.11
C ALA A 36 -15.13 23.15 -1.73
N ALA A 37 -14.92 21.89 -1.38
CA ALA A 37 -14.39 21.50 -0.09
C ALA A 37 -13.08 22.26 0.13
N ALA A 38 -12.96 22.93 1.29
CA ALA A 38 -11.71 23.55 1.69
C ALA A 38 -10.58 22.55 1.42
N VAL A 39 -9.55 22.98 0.68
CA VAL A 39 -8.45 22.11 0.27
C VAL A 39 -7.91 21.43 1.52
N ALA A 40 -8.11 20.12 1.63
CA ALA A 40 -7.63 19.38 2.78
C ALA A 40 -6.11 19.49 2.82
N THR A 41 -5.52 19.65 4.00
CA THR A 41 -4.06 19.65 4.14
C THR A 41 -3.63 18.29 4.68
N MET A 42 -2.61 17.70 4.05
CA MET A 42 -1.98 16.45 4.47
C MET A 42 -0.46 16.63 4.47
N ASN A 43 0.25 15.77 5.20
CA ASN A 43 1.71 15.67 5.11
C ASN A 43 2.09 14.49 4.20
N VAL A 44 3.32 14.47 3.69
CA VAL A 44 3.92 13.28 3.06
C VAL A 44 3.85 12.08 4.02
N ALA A 45 3.73 10.87 3.46
CA ALA A 45 3.64 9.60 4.18
C ALA A 45 2.38 9.49 5.07
N GLN A 46 1.29 10.16 4.69
CA GLN A 46 -0.03 9.95 5.26
C GLN A 46 -0.93 9.25 4.26
N ALA A 47 -2.05 8.73 4.76
CA ALA A 47 -3.06 8.13 3.91
C ALA A 47 -4.46 8.58 4.28
N VAL A 48 -5.38 8.46 3.31
CA VAL A 48 -6.79 8.79 3.46
C VAL A 48 -7.61 7.81 2.64
N MET A 49 -8.76 7.39 3.17
CA MET A 49 -9.75 6.65 2.40
C MET A 49 -10.72 7.63 1.75
N VAL A 50 -10.73 7.67 0.41
CA VAL A 50 -11.64 8.48 -0.40
C VAL A 50 -12.78 7.60 -0.87
N THR A 51 -13.99 7.82 -0.33
CA THR A 51 -15.19 7.05 -0.68
C THR A 51 -16.17 7.93 -1.44
N VAL A 52 -16.55 7.49 -2.64
CA VAL A 52 -17.43 8.24 -3.56
C VAL A 52 -18.44 7.33 -4.25
N ASP A 53 -19.64 7.85 -4.53
CA ASP A 53 -20.67 7.15 -5.29
C ASP A 53 -20.71 7.68 -6.73
N LEU A 54 -20.08 6.95 -7.65
CA LEU A 54 -19.89 7.35 -9.05
C LEU A 54 -21.01 6.83 -9.95
N ASP A 55 -21.55 7.71 -10.78
CA ASP A 55 -22.57 7.35 -11.77
C ASP A 55 -21.93 6.92 -13.09
N PHE A 56 -22.04 5.63 -13.40
CA PHE A 56 -21.57 5.05 -14.66
C PHE A 56 -22.70 4.85 -15.69
N GLY A 57 -23.95 5.17 -15.33
CA GLY A 57 -25.14 4.84 -16.08
C GLY A 57 -25.61 3.39 -15.85
N PRO A 58 -26.36 2.79 -16.80
CA PRO A 58 -27.09 1.54 -16.57
C PRO A 58 -26.22 0.29 -16.42
N LYS A 59 -24.95 0.34 -16.84
CA LYS A 59 -24.01 -0.78 -16.73
C LYS A 59 -22.85 -0.38 -15.82
N LEU A 60 -22.78 -0.99 -14.65
CA LEU A 60 -21.69 -0.75 -13.72
C LEU A 60 -20.41 -1.51 -14.16
N PRO A 61 -19.26 -0.83 -14.23
CA PRO A 61 -17.97 -1.48 -14.47
C PRO A 61 -17.45 -2.19 -13.22
N SER A 62 -16.44 -3.05 -13.38
CA SER A 62 -15.62 -3.53 -12.26
C SER A 62 -14.83 -2.38 -11.63
N ILE A 63 -14.28 -2.57 -10.42
CA ILE A 63 -13.47 -1.52 -9.77
C ILE A 63 -12.21 -1.20 -10.57
N ALA A 64 -11.56 -2.21 -11.15
CA ALA A 64 -10.38 -2.00 -11.99
C ALA A 64 -10.69 -1.16 -13.23
N GLU A 65 -11.86 -1.36 -13.84
CA GLU A 65 -12.34 -0.56 -14.96
C GLU A 65 -12.75 0.86 -14.51
N ALA A 66 -13.50 0.98 -13.41
CA ALA A 66 -13.92 2.26 -12.84
C ALA A 66 -12.73 3.18 -12.54
N LEU A 67 -11.64 2.63 -12.01
CA LEU A 67 -10.42 3.37 -11.72
C LEU A 67 -9.77 3.99 -12.97
N ARG A 68 -10.03 3.48 -14.18
CA ARG A 68 -9.55 4.09 -15.43
C ARG A 68 -10.25 5.41 -15.72
N ASP A 69 -11.46 5.60 -15.20
CA ASP A 69 -12.25 6.83 -15.30
C ASP A 69 -11.98 7.80 -14.15
N VAL A 70 -11.11 7.45 -13.21
CA VAL A 70 -10.59 8.37 -12.20
C VAL A 70 -9.28 8.98 -12.70
N GLU A 71 -9.25 10.29 -12.85
CA GLU A 71 -8.07 11.07 -13.20
C GLU A 71 -7.24 11.36 -11.94
N ARG A 72 -5.92 11.16 -12.03
CA ARG A 72 -4.96 11.60 -11.00
C ARG A 72 -4.31 12.89 -11.50
N ARG A 73 -4.40 13.95 -10.71
CA ARG A 73 -3.77 15.24 -11.02
C ARG A 73 -2.68 15.52 -10.00
N HIS A 74 -1.48 15.79 -10.49
CA HIS A 74 -0.29 16.02 -9.67
C HIS A 74 0.35 17.35 -10.02
N GLU A 75 0.66 18.14 -8.99
CA GLU A 75 1.48 19.34 -9.11
C GLU A 75 2.55 19.29 -8.01
N PRO A 76 3.61 18.46 -8.18
CA PRO A 76 4.68 18.36 -7.20
C PRO A 76 5.48 19.67 -7.13
N GLU A 77 5.95 20.06 -5.93
CA GLU A 77 6.69 21.33 -5.76
C GLU A 77 8.02 21.36 -6.51
N ASP A 78 8.65 20.20 -6.70
CA ASP A 78 9.88 20.07 -7.49
C ASP A 78 9.63 19.84 -8.98
N GLY A 79 8.37 19.84 -9.42
CA GLY A 79 7.98 19.66 -10.81
C GLY A 79 8.14 18.25 -11.36
N VAL A 80 8.51 17.25 -10.54
CA VAL A 80 8.83 15.89 -11.01
C VAL A 80 8.00 14.82 -10.31
N GLY A 81 7.45 13.88 -11.09
CA GLY A 81 6.77 12.69 -10.58
C GLY A 81 5.38 12.96 -10.02
N ARG A 82 4.93 12.11 -9.09
CA ARG A 82 3.57 12.16 -8.50
C ARG A 82 3.60 12.62 -7.05
N THR A 83 2.52 13.26 -6.63
CA THR A 83 2.32 13.72 -5.24
C THR A 83 1.67 12.68 -4.33
N PHE A 84 0.95 11.72 -4.90
CA PHE A 84 0.27 10.64 -4.19
C PHE A 84 0.10 9.41 -5.09
N SER A 85 -0.32 8.28 -4.53
CA SER A 85 -0.79 7.10 -5.26
C SER A 85 -2.04 6.50 -4.63
N ILE A 86 -2.85 5.82 -5.43
CA ILE A 86 -3.86 4.88 -4.91
C ILE A 86 -3.17 3.53 -4.71
N ILE A 87 -3.17 3.03 -3.47
CA ILE A 87 -2.47 1.80 -3.10
C ILE A 87 -3.39 0.58 -3.11
N GLU A 88 -4.69 0.80 -2.84
CA GLU A 88 -5.72 -0.20 -3.02
C GLU A 88 -7.08 0.47 -3.28
N ALA A 89 -7.98 -0.28 -3.91
CA ALA A 89 -9.35 0.16 -4.08
C ALA A 89 -10.35 -0.98 -3.90
N PHE A 90 -11.50 -0.63 -3.35
CA PHE A 90 -12.66 -1.48 -3.16
C PHE A 90 -13.88 -0.84 -3.83
N GLY A 91 -14.96 -1.60 -3.96
CA GLY A 91 -16.24 -1.00 -4.24
C GLY A 91 -17.36 -2.01 -4.41
N GLU A 92 -18.56 -1.46 -4.51
CA GLU A 92 -19.82 -2.19 -4.54
C GLU A 92 -20.90 -1.33 -5.24
N PRO A 93 -21.90 -1.94 -5.88
CA PRO A 93 -23.08 -1.22 -6.34
C PRO A 93 -23.83 -0.56 -5.18
N THR A 94 -24.38 0.64 -5.39
CA THR A 94 -25.28 1.30 -4.43
C THR A 94 -26.75 0.98 -4.71
N PRO A 95 -27.67 1.15 -3.74
CA PRO A 95 -29.10 0.97 -3.96
C PRO A 95 -29.69 1.85 -5.08
N GLU A 96 -29.07 3.01 -5.33
CA GLU A 96 -29.47 3.97 -6.37
C GLU A 96 -28.92 3.60 -7.76
N GLY A 97 -28.21 2.46 -7.88
CA GLY A 97 -27.64 1.99 -9.14
C GLY A 97 -26.33 2.69 -9.53
N LYS A 98 -25.65 3.37 -8.59
CA LYS A 98 -24.30 3.90 -8.78
C LYS A 98 -23.24 2.87 -8.37
N LEU A 99 -21.98 3.16 -8.62
CA LEU A 99 -20.84 2.39 -8.10
C LEU A 99 -20.17 3.15 -6.96
N ARG A 100 -20.24 2.62 -5.74
CA ARG A 100 -19.43 3.11 -4.62
C ARG A 100 -17.99 2.64 -4.81
N VAL A 101 -17.07 3.58 -4.86
CA VAL A 101 -15.64 3.31 -4.97
C VAL A 101 -14.93 3.90 -3.75
N SER A 102 -14.17 3.06 -3.05
CA SER A 102 -13.34 3.44 -1.92
C SER A 102 -11.88 3.29 -2.32
N MET A 103 -11.13 4.39 -2.35
CA MET A 103 -9.73 4.44 -2.77
C MET A 103 -8.84 4.82 -1.59
N HIS A 104 -7.87 3.97 -1.29
CA HIS A 104 -6.86 4.26 -0.29
C HIS A 104 -5.73 5.08 -0.93
N VAL A 105 -5.69 6.37 -0.63
CA VAL A 105 -4.74 7.33 -1.20
C VAL A 105 -3.57 7.53 -0.25
N SER A 106 -2.35 7.28 -0.70
CA SER A 106 -1.09 7.48 0.03
C SER A 106 -0.35 8.71 -0.50
N THR A 107 0.00 9.68 0.34
CA THR A 107 0.74 10.88 -0.04
C THR A 107 2.25 10.59 -0.09
N GLU A 108 2.91 11.06 -1.14
CA GLU A 108 4.29 10.67 -1.48
C GLU A 108 5.26 11.83 -1.56
N LYS A 109 4.81 12.98 -2.09
CA LYS A 109 5.65 14.15 -2.27
C LYS A 109 4.89 15.44 -1.98
N PRO A 110 5.59 16.50 -1.52
CA PRO A 110 4.98 17.81 -1.37
C PRO A 110 4.44 18.35 -2.70
N GLY A 111 3.29 19.01 -2.64
CA GLY A 111 2.64 19.63 -3.80
C GLY A 111 1.13 19.63 -3.69
N MET A 112 0.44 19.80 -4.80
CA MET A 112 -1.00 19.56 -4.89
C MET A 112 -1.29 18.16 -5.43
N GLY A 113 -2.30 17.51 -4.85
CA GLY A 113 -2.86 16.26 -5.35
C GLY A 113 -4.37 16.39 -5.51
N ALA A 114 -4.92 15.82 -6.58
CA ALA A 114 -6.36 15.67 -6.72
C ALA A 114 -6.75 14.40 -7.47
N LEU A 115 -7.91 13.86 -7.09
CA LEU A 115 -8.65 12.86 -7.85
C LEU A 115 -9.86 13.54 -8.48
N ALA A 116 -10.12 13.26 -9.76
CA ALA A 116 -11.31 13.75 -10.45
C ALA A 116 -11.97 12.64 -11.26
N PHE A 117 -13.29 12.69 -11.41
CA PHE A 117 -14.01 11.76 -12.27
C PHE A 117 -13.98 12.28 -13.71
N LYS A 118 -13.32 11.54 -14.62
CA LYS A 118 -13.10 11.99 -16.02
C LYS A 118 -14.39 12.29 -16.76
N ARG A 119 -15.45 11.52 -16.50
CA ARG A 119 -16.74 11.63 -17.22
C ARG A 119 -17.45 12.94 -16.94
N THR A 120 -17.33 13.50 -15.74
CA THR A 120 -18.04 14.70 -15.30
C THR A 120 -17.13 15.89 -14.99
N GLY A 121 -15.83 15.65 -14.82
CA GLY A 121 -14.87 16.63 -14.29
C GLY A 121 -14.98 16.86 -12.78
N GLU A 122 -15.87 16.15 -12.08
CA GLU A 122 -16.09 16.32 -10.64
C GLU A 122 -14.83 16.01 -9.85
N THR A 123 -14.49 16.88 -8.89
CA THR A 123 -13.37 16.64 -7.98
C THR A 123 -13.82 15.70 -6.87
N LEU A 124 -13.20 14.52 -6.81
CA LEU A 124 -13.47 13.48 -5.83
C LEU A 124 -12.68 13.69 -4.53
N TRP A 125 -11.46 14.19 -4.67
CA TRP A 125 -10.58 14.55 -3.55
C TRP A 125 -9.56 15.57 -4.02
N ARG A 126 -9.18 16.50 -3.14
CA ARG A 126 -8.11 17.47 -3.40
C ARG A 126 -7.40 17.82 -2.11
N SER A 127 -6.07 17.84 -2.15
CA SER A 127 -5.26 18.20 -0.99
C SER A 127 -4.00 18.99 -1.36
N ARG A 128 -3.62 19.89 -0.45
CA ARG A 128 -2.27 20.44 -0.34
C ARG A 128 -1.45 19.48 0.52
N ILE A 129 -0.40 18.91 -0.05
CA ILE A 129 0.50 17.98 0.62
C ILE A 129 1.76 18.73 1.03
N ASN A 130 2.03 18.82 2.33
CA ASN A 130 3.21 19.48 2.89
C ASN A 130 4.35 18.48 3.07
N ALA A 131 5.58 18.99 3.09
CA ALA A 131 6.71 18.22 3.56
C ALA A 131 6.46 17.73 5.00
N GLY A 132 6.89 16.52 5.31
CA GLY A 132 6.77 16.01 6.66
C GLY A 132 7.70 16.77 7.62
N THR A 133 7.29 16.87 8.88
CA THR A 133 8.00 17.65 9.91
C THR A 133 9.18 16.91 10.55
N ASN A 134 9.33 15.60 10.30
CA ASN A 134 10.36 14.76 10.92
C ASN A 134 11.34 14.24 9.86
N HIS A 135 12.58 13.97 10.25
CA HIS A 135 13.69 13.67 9.33
C HIS A 135 13.43 12.49 8.36
N ALA A 136 12.59 11.51 8.77
CA ALA A 136 12.17 10.37 7.95
C ALA A 136 11.12 10.71 6.88
N THR A 137 10.34 11.78 7.08
CA THR A 137 9.30 12.26 6.14
C THR A 137 9.70 13.53 5.40
N ALA A 138 10.76 14.21 5.86
CA ALA A 138 11.41 15.33 5.17
C ALA A 138 12.28 14.86 3.99
N ASN A 139 12.82 13.63 4.07
CA ASN A 139 13.65 13.02 3.03
C ASN A 139 13.15 11.60 2.72
N PRO A 140 12.01 11.45 2.01
CA PRO A 140 11.51 10.14 1.66
C PRO A 140 12.57 9.38 0.84
N PRO A 141 12.81 8.08 1.13
CA PRO A 141 13.81 7.30 0.42
C PRO A 141 13.51 7.27 -1.09
N ASN A 142 14.56 7.46 -1.92
CA ASN A 142 14.46 7.52 -3.38
C ASN A 142 13.99 6.22 -4.05
N SER A 143 13.84 5.13 -3.29
CA SER A 143 13.37 3.84 -3.77
C SER A 143 12.38 3.23 -2.78
N LYS A 144 11.19 2.87 -3.26
CA LYS A 144 10.25 2.02 -2.52
C LYS A 144 10.68 0.57 -2.67
N ASN A 145 10.73 -0.15 -1.55
CA ASN A 145 10.98 -1.59 -1.54
C ASN A 145 9.68 -2.31 -1.21
N LEU A 146 9.34 -3.34 -1.99
CA LEU A 146 8.21 -4.20 -1.67
C LEU A 146 8.55 -5.04 -0.43
N THR A 147 7.74 -4.89 0.62
CA THR A 147 7.78 -5.79 1.77
C THR A 147 6.56 -6.70 1.76
N VAL A 148 6.78 -8.00 1.93
CA VAL A 148 5.71 -9.01 1.93
C VAL A 148 5.58 -9.64 3.32
N PHE A 149 4.33 -9.78 3.78
CA PHE A 149 3.98 -10.36 5.06
C PHE A 149 2.97 -11.49 4.88
N LEU A 150 3.04 -12.49 5.75
CA LEU A 150 2.10 -13.60 5.81
C LEU A 150 1.48 -13.65 7.20
N ASP A 151 0.16 -13.71 7.30
CA ASP A 151 -0.53 -13.97 8.57
C ASP A 151 -0.34 -15.44 8.96
N ASN A 152 0.14 -15.73 10.16
CA ASN A 152 0.44 -17.09 10.62
C ASN A 152 -0.77 -17.87 11.17
N LEU A 153 -1.99 -17.35 10.97
CA LEU A 153 -3.28 -17.83 11.49
C LEU A 153 -3.39 -17.84 13.03
N GLN A 154 -2.37 -17.34 13.73
CA GLN A 154 -2.32 -17.19 15.18
C GLN A 154 -2.26 -15.71 15.57
N GLY A 155 -2.57 -14.80 14.65
CA GLY A 155 -2.55 -13.35 14.86
C GLY A 155 -1.16 -12.73 14.89
N LYS A 156 -0.12 -13.43 14.39
CA LYS A 156 1.21 -12.85 14.14
C LYS A 156 1.49 -12.80 12.64
N THR A 157 2.38 -11.90 12.25
CA THR A 157 2.84 -11.77 10.87
C THR A 157 4.27 -12.28 10.73
N TRP A 158 4.52 -13.05 9.67
CA TRP A 158 5.87 -13.38 9.23
C TRP A 158 6.29 -12.45 8.11
N VAL A 159 7.53 -11.97 8.17
CA VAL A 159 8.12 -11.15 7.11
C VAL A 159 8.89 -12.05 6.15
N VAL A 160 8.66 -11.88 4.85
CA VAL A 160 9.41 -12.61 3.82
C VAL A 160 10.74 -11.92 3.55
N ASP A 161 11.80 -12.72 3.43
CA ASP A 161 13.11 -12.28 2.99
C ASP A 161 13.22 -12.33 1.46
N GLY A 162 13.23 -11.14 0.85
CA GLY A 162 13.41 -10.96 -0.60
C GLY A 162 14.86 -10.73 -1.03
N SER A 163 15.84 -10.76 -0.11
CA SER A 163 17.24 -10.39 -0.39
C SER A 163 17.89 -11.25 -1.48
N ASN A 164 17.46 -12.50 -1.65
CA ASN A 164 17.95 -13.42 -2.67
C ASN A 164 17.16 -13.36 -3.99
N ASN A 165 16.30 -12.36 -4.18
CA ASN A 165 15.47 -12.17 -5.37
C ASN A 165 14.74 -13.47 -5.80
N PRO A 166 13.89 -14.05 -4.93
CA PRO A 166 13.26 -15.33 -5.20
C PRO A 166 12.36 -15.25 -6.46
N ASP A 167 12.36 -16.31 -7.26
CA ASP A 167 11.51 -16.38 -8.45
C ASP A 167 10.03 -16.61 -8.13
N LEU A 168 9.73 -17.13 -6.95
CA LEU A 168 8.37 -17.33 -6.43
C LEU A 168 8.36 -17.27 -4.89
N LEU A 169 7.22 -16.87 -4.32
CA LEU A 169 7.06 -16.60 -2.89
C LEU A 169 7.29 -17.84 -2.02
N LEU A 170 6.73 -18.99 -2.42
CA LEU A 170 6.86 -20.26 -1.69
C LEU A 170 8.31 -20.79 -1.60
N ALA A 171 9.22 -20.32 -2.46
CA ALA A 171 10.66 -20.64 -2.45
C ALA A 171 11.47 -19.59 -1.66
N ALA A 172 10.85 -18.47 -1.28
CA ALA A 172 11.46 -17.50 -0.39
C ALA A 172 11.54 -18.05 1.04
N HIS A 173 12.35 -17.38 1.86
CA HIS A 173 12.48 -17.71 3.28
C HIS A 173 11.82 -16.63 4.13
N LEU A 174 11.43 -17.00 5.34
CA LEU A 174 11.00 -16.06 6.36
C LEU A 174 12.22 -15.40 6.99
N ARG A 175 12.19 -14.07 7.13
CA ARG A 175 13.33 -13.26 7.60
C ARG A 175 13.83 -13.71 8.97
N ASP A 176 12.91 -13.93 9.92
CA ASP A 176 13.30 -14.15 11.32
C ASP A 176 13.61 -15.61 11.64
N SER A 177 12.95 -16.56 10.97
CA SER A 177 13.13 -18.00 11.25
C SER A 177 14.04 -18.71 10.24
N GLY A 178 14.26 -18.11 9.07
CA GLY A 178 14.97 -18.75 7.96
C GLY A 178 14.24 -19.96 7.36
N LEU A 179 12.99 -20.24 7.76
CA LEU A 179 12.19 -21.33 7.19
C LEU A 179 11.68 -20.95 5.79
N ALA A 180 11.58 -21.93 4.90
CA ALA A 180 10.96 -21.72 3.60
C ALA A 180 9.46 -21.41 3.77
N VAL A 181 8.93 -20.47 2.99
CA VAL A 181 7.48 -20.15 3.02
C VAL A 181 6.64 -21.40 2.73
N SER A 182 7.06 -22.25 1.79
CA SER A 182 6.40 -23.52 1.48
C SER A 182 6.31 -24.51 2.64
N SER A 183 7.16 -24.41 3.66
CA SER A 183 7.11 -25.28 4.84
C SER A 183 6.05 -24.84 5.85
N VAL A 184 5.67 -23.56 5.84
CA VAL A 184 4.70 -22.99 6.79
C VAL A 184 3.32 -22.79 6.16
N TRP A 185 3.28 -22.51 4.86
CA TRP A 185 2.04 -22.35 4.12
C TRP A 185 1.68 -23.67 3.41
N GLN A 186 0.85 -24.50 4.04
CA GLN A 186 0.47 -25.80 3.50
C GLN A 186 -0.40 -25.68 2.24
N ASP A 187 -0.32 -26.68 1.36
CA ASP A 187 -1.11 -26.70 0.12
C ASP A 187 -2.61 -26.74 0.43
N GLY A 188 -3.40 -26.01 -0.36
CA GLY A 188 -4.84 -25.86 -0.13
C GLY A 188 -5.23 -24.97 1.06
N VAL A 189 -4.28 -24.44 1.83
CA VAL A 189 -4.58 -23.51 2.93
C VAL A 189 -4.70 -22.09 2.40
N GLU A 190 -5.73 -21.38 2.84
CA GLU A 190 -5.89 -19.94 2.61
C GLU A 190 -5.15 -19.16 3.71
N MET A 191 -4.38 -18.15 3.30
CA MET A 191 -3.71 -17.21 4.19
C MET A 191 -3.93 -15.77 3.72
N GLU A 192 -3.79 -14.84 4.66
CA GLU A 192 -3.70 -13.41 4.32
C GLU A 192 -2.26 -13.07 3.97
N VAL A 193 -2.09 -12.40 2.83
CA VAL A 193 -0.81 -11.89 2.35
C VAL A 193 -0.88 -10.37 2.34
N GLY A 194 0.05 -9.72 3.02
CA GLY A 194 0.17 -8.27 3.07
C GLY A 194 1.34 -7.76 2.24
N PHE A 195 1.13 -6.67 1.51
CA PHE A 195 2.14 -6.01 0.70
C PHE A 195 2.29 -4.55 1.13
N ILE A 196 3.51 -4.12 1.44
CA ILE A 196 3.81 -2.69 1.67
C ILE A 196 4.70 -2.21 0.52
N TYR A 197 4.18 -1.24 -0.23
CA TYR A 197 4.88 -0.53 -1.31
C TYR A 197 4.40 0.93 -1.39
N SER A 198 4.18 1.56 -0.24
CA SER A 198 3.59 2.89 -0.14
C SER A 198 4.40 3.76 0.81
N SER A 199 4.40 5.08 0.57
CA SER A 199 5.14 6.01 1.43
C SER A 199 4.54 6.10 2.84
N CYS A 200 3.23 5.89 2.98
CA CYS A 200 2.56 5.82 4.28
C CYS A 200 2.80 4.52 5.05
N GLY A 201 3.39 3.49 4.42
CA GLY A 201 3.63 2.19 5.04
C GLY A 201 2.37 1.34 5.25
N CYS A 202 1.21 1.75 4.73
CA CYS A 202 -0.03 0.98 4.86
C CYS A 202 0.06 -0.34 4.06
N PRO A 203 -0.23 -1.49 4.69
CA PRO A 203 -0.24 -2.78 4.00
C PRO A 203 -1.51 -2.96 3.18
N VAL A 204 -1.35 -3.35 1.92
CA VAL A 204 -2.43 -3.84 1.06
C VAL A 204 -2.56 -5.34 1.28
N LYS A 205 -3.73 -5.78 1.72
CA LYS A 205 -3.97 -7.16 2.15
C LYS A 205 -4.85 -7.90 1.17
N VAL A 206 -4.48 -9.14 0.85
CA VAL A 206 -5.28 -10.06 0.04
C VAL A 206 -5.43 -11.40 0.73
N ARG A 207 -6.50 -12.11 0.40
CA ARG A 207 -6.65 -13.54 0.73
C ARG A 207 -6.21 -14.36 -0.48
N ALA A 208 -5.30 -15.30 -0.23
CA ALA A 208 -4.80 -16.20 -1.25
C ALA A 208 -4.77 -17.62 -0.72
N LYS A 209 -5.07 -18.58 -1.59
CA LYS A 209 -4.97 -20.02 -1.30
C LYS A 209 -3.78 -20.59 -2.05
N ARG A 210 -2.93 -21.36 -1.37
CA ARG A 210 -1.86 -22.09 -2.03
C ARG A 210 -2.45 -23.20 -2.91
N MET A 211 -1.92 -23.31 -4.13
CA MET A 211 -2.27 -24.34 -5.11
C MET A 211 -0.98 -24.86 -5.74
N GLY A 212 -0.46 -25.96 -5.21
CA GLY A 212 0.82 -26.53 -5.63
C GLY A 212 2.01 -25.63 -5.32
N ASP A 213 2.63 -25.10 -6.36
CA ASP A 213 3.78 -24.18 -6.32
C ASP A 213 3.41 -22.72 -6.59
N GLY A 214 2.11 -22.43 -6.74
CA GLY A 214 1.56 -21.09 -6.87
C GLY A 214 0.48 -20.79 -5.84
N THR A 215 -0.17 -19.66 -6.02
CA THR A 215 -1.32 -19.25 -5.22
C THR A 215 -2.42 -18.72 -6.12
N ILE A 216 -3.65 -18.74 -5.63
CA ILE A 216 -4.78 -18.07 -6.29
C ILE A 216 -5.40 -17.08 -5.32
N ARG A 217 -5.75 -15.89 -5.81
CA ARG A 217 -6.57 -14.97 -5.02
C ARG A 217 -7.95 -15.57 -4.81
N THR A 218 -8.43 -15.57 -3.58
CA THR A 218 -9.78 -16.08 -3.24
C THR A 218 -10.83 -14.98 -3.22
N LYS A 219 -10.39 -13.73 -3.35
CA LYS A 219 -11.22 -12.53 -3.50
C LYS A 219 -10.65 -11.65 -4.61
N GLU A 220 -11.52 -11.14 -5.48
CA GLU A 220 -11.17 -10.20 -6.54
C GLU A 220 -10.67 -8.86 -5.98
N LEU A 221 -11.32 -8.38 -4.90
CA LEU A 221 -10.94 -7.15 -4.22
C LEU A 221 -9.96 -7.41 -3.06
N PRO A 222 -9.12 -6.43 -2.71
CA PRO A 222 -8.96 -5.12 -3.37
C PRO A 222 -8.29 -5.19 -4.76
N VAL A 223 -8.48 -4.16 -5.59
CA VAL A 223 -7.54 -3.89 -6.69
C VAL A 223 -6.25 -3.38 -6.05
N ILE A 224 -5.14 -4.11 -6.22
CA ILE A 224 -3.86 -3.79 -5.56
C ILE A 224 -3.01 -2.86 -6.43
N PHE A 225 -2.41 -1.84 -5.80
CA PHE A 225 -1.46 -0.89 -6.39
C PHE A 225 -1.80 -0.44 -7.82
N PRO A 226 -3.02 0.09 -8.07
CA PRO A 226 -3.46 0.44 -9.43
C PRO A 226 -2.56 1.48 -10.12
N ASP A 227 -1.83 2.29 -9.36
CA ASP A 227 -0.93 3.31 -9.91
C ASP A 227 0.53 2.83 -10.03
N ASP A 228 0.86 1.58 -9.67
CA ASP A 228 2.22 1.02 -9.66
C ASP A 228 2.31 -0.36 -10.33
N LEU A 229 2.03 -0.43 -11.64
CA LEU A 229 2.05 -1.70 -12.38
C LEU A 229 3.38 -2.48 -12.29
N ALA A 230 4.50 -1.79 -12.06
CA ALA A 230 5.79 -2.45 -11.87
C ALA A 230 5.82 -3.33 -10.61
N VAL A 231 5.25 -2.88 -9.48
CA VAL A 231 5.17 -3.71 -8.27
C VAL A 231 4.15 -4.82 -8.44
N VAL A 232 3.04 -4.55 -9.14
CA VAL A 232 2.03 -5.57 -9.44
C VAL A 232 2.64 -6.73 -10.20
N ARG A 233 3.48 -6.48 -11.22
CA ARG A 233 4.20 -7.55 -11.94
C ARG A 233 5.15 -8.35 -11.06
N VAL A 234 5.81 -7.71 -10.11
CA VAL A 234 6.66 -8.42 -9.12
C VAL A 234 5.80 -9.31 -8.23
N ILE A 235 4.65 -8.81 -7.76
CA ILE A 235 3.69 -9.58 -6.97
C ILE A 235 3.14 -10.76 -7.79
N GLU A 236 2.70 -10.54 -9.03
CA GLU A 236 2.21 -11.59 -9.93
C GLU A 236 3.25 -12.67 -10.15
N LYS A 237 4.52 -12.30 -10.41
CA LYS A 237 5.64 -13.25 -10.50
C LYS A 237 5.78 -14.06 -9.21
N LEU A 238 5.89 -13.38 -8.07
CA LEU A 238 6.09 -14.03 -6.77
C LEU A 238 4.93 -14.96 -6.42
N MET A 239 3.70 -14.53 -6.66
CA MET A 239 2.50 -15.24 -6.27
C MET A 239 2.04 -16.29 -7.29
N ARG A 240 2.58 -16.24 -8.51
CA ARG A 240 2.14 -16.99 -9.70
C ARG A 240 0.67 -16.75 -10.05
N TRP A 241 0.30 -15.48 -10.15
CA TRP A 241 -1.02 -15.06 -10.63
C TRP A 241 -1.05 -14.81 -12.13
#